data_AF-A0A7U3UT56-F1
#
_entry.id   AF-A0A7U3UT56-F1
#
_cell.length_a   1.000
_cell.length_b   1.000
_cell.length_c   1.000
_cell.angle_alpha   90.00
_cell.angle_beta   90.00
_cell.angle_gamma   90.00
#
_symmetry.space_group_name_H-M   'P 1'
#
loop_
_entity.id
_entity.type
_entity.pdbx_description
1 polymer ?
#
loop_
_entity_poly.entity_id
_entity_poly.type
_entity_poly.pdbx_seq_one_letter_code
_entity_poly.pdbx_strand_id
1 'polypeptide(L)'
;MLSPGLLTEWTRQVLEAAHRGDEDLVDDVTGRIAERADVLDLLAFCRVVAAEAMRALLVLYRAPDAAVGEAWVLDRLGNAEGYPARLFAARLVTAYANRDHDHVTALVAAAAGASRDERAESLRVLVTYAAGLDARAAHRINPTEGTHDE
;
A
#
# COMPACT_ATOMS: atom_id res chain seq x y z
N MET A 1 -12.64 10.72 13.78
CA MET A 1 -13.22 9.41 13.47
C MET A 1 -14.28 9.52 12.40
N LEU A 2 -14.02 8.90 11.27
CA LEU A 2 -14.98 8.71 10.19
C LEU A 2 -16.02 7.66 10.60
N SER A 3 -17.19 7.68 9.97
CA SER A 3 -18.11 6.56 10.14
C SER A 3 -17.54 5.32 9.45
N PRO A 4 -17.72 4.11 10.01
CA PRO A 4 -17.17 2.89 9.41
C PRO A 4 -17.62 2.67 7.95
N GLY A 5 -18.87 3.02 7.64
CA GLY A 5 -19.41 2.92 6.28
C GLY A 5 -18.73 3.87 5.29
N LEU A 6 -18.44 5.10 5.71
CA LEU A 6 -17.75 6.08 4.87
C LEU A 6 -16.29 5.69 4.62
N LEU A 7 -15.59 5.23 5.66
CA LEU A 7 -14.21 4.76 5.52
C LEU A 7 -14.14 3.54 4.58
N THR A 8 -15.08 2.60 4.70
CA THR A 8 -15.17 1.43 3.82
C THR A 8 -15.37 1.86 2.37
N GLU A 9 -16.32 2.77 2.13
CA GLU A 9 -16.61 3.26 0.79
C GLU A 9 -15.42 3.97 0.15
N TRP A 10 -14.77 4.88 0.89
CA TRP A 10 -13.59 5.58 0.39
C TRP A 10 -12.40 4.64 0.16
N THR A 11 -12.19 3.64 1.03
CA THR A 11 -11.15 2.64 0.84
C THR A 11 -11.37 1.84 -0.43
N ARG A 12 -12.62 1.39 -0.68
CA ARG A 12 -12.98 0.69 -1.91
C ARG A 12 -12.79 1.58 -3.14
N GLN A 13 -13.30 2.81 -3.08
CA GLN A 13 -13.24 3.77 -4.19
C GLN A 13 -11.79 4.06 -4.60
N VAL A 14 -10.89 4.28 -3.64
CA VAL A 14 -9.49 4.61 -3.95
C VAL A 14 -8.72 3.43 -4.53
N LEU A 15 -8.99 2.20 -4.06
CA LEU A 15 -8.33 1.00 -4.60
C LEU A 15 -8.81 0.71 -6.03
N GLU A 16 -10.11 0.80 -6.28
CA GLU A 16 -10.68 0.67 -7.63
C GLU A 16 -10.15 1.76 -8.58
N ALA A 17 -9.98 2.99 -8.10
CA ALA A 17 -9.39 4.07 -8.87
C ALA A 17 -7.93 3.77 -9.23
N ALA A 18 -7.12 3.36 -8.26
CA ALA A 18 -5.72 3.05 -8.47
C ALA A 18 -5.52 1.86 -9.43
N HIS A 19 -6.37 0.84 -9.36
CA HIS A 19 -6.35 -0.28 -10.30
C HIS A 19 -6.69 0.14 -11.74
N ARG A 20 -7.54 1.16 -11.91
CA ARG A 20 -7.89 1.73 -13.22
C ARG A 20 -6.90 2.78 -13.71
N GLY A 21 -5.91 3.17 -12.90
CA GLY A 21 -5.00 4.29 -13.22
C GLY A 21 -5.68 5.66 -13.16
N ASP A 22 -6.76 5.79 -12.40
CA ASP A 22 -7.55 7.03 -12.23
C ASP A 22 -6.89 7.92 -11.16
N GLU A 23 -5.79 8.58 -11.52
CA GLU A 23 -4.94 9.34 -10.59
C GLU A 23 -5.69 10.48 -9.90
N ASP A 24 -6.55 11.22 -10.63
CA ASP A 24 -7.33 12.33 -10.07
C ASP A 24 -8.24 11.87 -8.93
N LEU A 25 -8.90 10.71 -9.10
CA LEU A 25 -9.77 10.16 -8.06
C LEU A 25 -8.97 9.60 -6.88
N VAL A 26 -7.79 9.03 -7.13
CA VAL A 26 -6.88 8.62 -6.06
C VAL A 26 -6.47 9.84 -5.21
N ASP A 27 -6.09 10.94 -5.85
CA ASP A 27 -5.66 12.17 -5.19
C ASP A 27 -6.77 12.79 -4.36
N ASP A 28 -7.97 12.90 -4.94
CA ASP A 28 -9.14 13.45 -4.24
C ASP A 28 -9.52 12.60 -3.01
N VAL A 29 -9.65 11.26 -3.17
CA VAL A 29 -10.06 10.40 -2.06
C VAL A 29 -9.00 10.33 -0.97
N THR A 30 -7.71 10.20 -1.32
CA THR A 30 -6.63 10.19 -0.32
C THR A 30 -6.48 11.54 0.37
N GLY A 31 -6.70 12.65 -0.33
CA GLY A 31 -6.78 13.99 0.26
C GLY A 31 -7.93 14.13 1.27
N ARG A 32 -9.11 13.60 0.95
CA ARG A 32 -10.28 13.57 1.85
C ARG A 32 -10.05 12.71 3.10
N ILE A 33 -9.39 11.56 2.94
CA ILE A 33 -8.99 10.71 4.07
C ILE A 33 -7.96 11.44 4.93
N ALA A 34 -6.88 11.98 4.34
CA ALA A 34 -5.82 12.66 5.08
C ALA A 34 -6.32 13.84 5.92
N GLU A 35 -7.33 14.56 5.43
CA GLU A 35 -7.97 15.68 6.14
C GLU A 35 -8.82 15.26 7.33
N ARG A 36 -9.57 14.15 7.21
CA ARG A 36 -10.70 13.85 8.10
C ARG A 36 -10.49 12.62 8.99
N ALA A 37 -9.60 11.73 8.59
CA ALA A 37 -9.30 10.51 9.32
C ALA A 37 -8.47 10.83 10.58
N ASP A 38 -8.83 10.20 11.70
CA ASP A 38 -7.94 10.13 12.85
C ASP A 38 -6.96 8.95 12.74
N VAL A 39 -6.13 8.74 13.75
CA VAL A 39 -5.11 7.68 13.74
C VAL A 39 -5.69 6.27 13.60
N LEU A 40 -6.89 6.01 14.15
CA LEU A 40 -7.53 4.70 14.07
C LEU A 40 -8.13 4.47 12.69
N ASP A 41 -8.73 5.51 12.10
CA ASP A 41 -9.21 5.50 10.71
C ASP A 41 -8.04 5.22 9.75
N LEU A 42 -6.92 5.93 9.92
CA LEU A 42 -5.71 5.74 9.11
C LEU A 42 -5.13 4.33 9.29
N LEU A 43 -5.14 3.78 10.52
CA LEU A 43 -4.65 2.43 10.79
C LEU A 43 -5.50 1.38 10.07
N ALA A 44 -6.82 1.52 10.12
CA ALA A 44 -7.74 0.64 9.42
C ALA A 44 -7.54 0.71 7.91
N PHE A 45 -7.48 1.92 7.34
CA PHE A 45 -7.20 2.17 5.93
C PHE A 45 -5.88 1.52 5.48
N CYS A 46 -4.78 1.88 6.14
CA CYS A 46 -3.43 1.40 5.80
C CYS A 46 -3.32 -0.13 5.86
N ARG A 47 -3.99 -0.78 6.82
CA ARG A 47 -4.03 -2.25 6.91
C ARG A 47 -4.76 -2.90 5.74
N VAL A 48 -5.86 -2.32 5.27
CA VAL A 48 -6.59 -2.86 4.10
C VAL A 48 -5.71 -2.77 2.86
N VAL A 49 -5.08 -1.61 2.62
CA VAL A 49 -4.19 -1.43 1.46
C VAL A 49 -2.96 -2.35 1.55
N ALA A 50 -2.36 -2.51 2.74
CA ALA A 50 -1.23 -3.40 2.93
C ALA A 50 -1.62 -4.89 2.77
N ALA A 51 -2.84 -5.28 3.17
CA ALA A 51 -3.36 -6.62 2.95
C ALA A 51 -3.52 -6.93 1.46
N GLU A 52 -3.93 -5.95 0.66
CA GLU A 52 -3.98 -6.06 -0.79
C GLU A 52 -2.60 -6.28 -1.40
N ALA A 53 -1.64 -5.41 -1.06
CA ALA A 53 -0.25 -5.57 -1.48
C ALA A 53 0.35 -6.93 -1.06
N MET A 54 0.03 -7.44 0.13
CA MET A 54 0.48 -8.75 0.60
C MET A 54 -0.04 -9.89 -0.28
N ARG A 55 -1.28 -9.83 -0.75
CA ARG A 55 -1.83 -10.85 -1.68
C ARG A 55 -1.03 -10.87 -2.98
N ALA A 56 -0.72 -9.71 -3.53
CA ALA A 56 0.14 -9.59 -4.71
C ALA A 56 1.54 -10.20 -4.48
N LEU A 57 2.14 -9.91 -3.32
CA LEU A 57 3.47 -10.40 -2.97
C LEU A 57 3.52 -11.92 -2.86
N LEU A 58 2.45 -12.57 -2.38
CA LEU A 58 2.37 -14.03 -2.33
C LEU A 58 2.30 -14.69 -3.72
N VAL A 59 1.80 -13.98 -4.73
CA VAL A 59 1.83 -14.42 -6.13
C VAL A 59 3.22 -14.20 -6.75
N LEU A 60 3.85 -13.07 -6.43
CA LEU A 60 5.13 -12.67 -7.01
C LEU A 60 6.33 -13.37 -6.37
N TYR A 61 6.23 -13.75 -5.10
CA TYR A 61 7.37 -14.21 -4.31
C TYR A 61 6.97 -15.37 -3.41
N ARG A 62 7.95 -16.19 -3.05
CA ARG A 62 7.76 -17.22 -2.02
C ARG A 62 7.53 -16.53 -0.67
N ALA A 63 6.52 -17.01 0.07
CA ALA A 63 6.30 -16.61 1.46
C ALA A 63 7.53 -16.95 2.32
N PRO A 64 7.94 -16.06 3.24
CA PRO A 64 9.09 -16.32 4.10
C PRO A 64 8.74 -17.43 5.10
N ASP A 65 9.71 -18.29 5.37
CA ASP A 65 9.58 -19.31 6.42
C ASP A 65 9.87 -18.72 7.81
N ALA A 66 8.79 -18.38 8.52
CA ALA A 66 8.87 -17.86 9.87
C ALA A 66 9.49 -18.86 10.88
N ALA A 67 9.44 -20.17 10.62
CA ALA A 67 9.98 -21.18 11.53
C ALA A 67 11.52 -21.15 11.59
N VAL A 68 12.16 -20.67 10.52
CA VAL A 68 13.63 -20.50 10.46
C VAL A 68 14.04 -19.01 10.51
N GLY A 69 13.10 -18.12 10.82
CA GLY A 69 13.35 -16.69 10.99
C GLY A 69 13.50 -15.91 9.69
N GLU A 70 13.02 -16.42 8.56
CA GLU A 70 12.99 -15.63 7.32
C GLU A 70 11.97 -14.49 7.42
N ALA A 71 12.30 -13.37 6.78
CA ALA A 71 11.43 -12.22 6.63
C ALA A 71 11.58 -11.65 5.22
N TRP A 72 10.52 -11.03 4.70
CA TRP A 72 10.66 -10.25 3.48
C TRP A 72 11.44 -8.97 3.78
N VAL A 73 12.43 -8.69 2.94
CA VAL A 73 13.18 -7.44 2.92
C VAL A 73 12.87 -6.76 1.60
N LEU A 74 11.87 -5.86 1.59
CA LEU A 74 11.45 -5.15 0.39
C LEU A 74 12.39 -3.98 0.02
N ASP A 75 13.51 -3.82 0.73
CA ASP A 75 14.56 -2.81 0.51
C ASP A 75 15.19 -2.86 -0.90
N ARG A 76 14.96 -3.95 -1.65
CA ARG A 76 15.39 -4.10 -3.05
C ARG A 76 14.39 -3.58 -4.10
N LEU A 77 13.24 -3.02 -3.71
CA LEU A 77 12.18 -2.57 -4.64
C LEU A 77 12.30 -1.10 -5.09
N GLY A 78 13.45 -0.46 -4.89
CA GLY A 78 13.85 0.79 -5.54
C GLY A 78 14.38 1.85 -4.56
N ASN A 79 15.22 2.77 -5.07
CA ASN A 79 15.84 3.89 -4.34
C ASN A 79 14.80 4.74 -3.59
N ALA A 80 14.42 4.33 -2.37
CA ALA A 80 13.46 5.04 -1.53
C ALA A 80 14.12 6.10 -0.63
N GLU A 81 15.45 6.13 -0.57
CA GLU A 81 16.22 7.07 0.27
C GLU A 81 15.95 8.55 -0.05
N GLY A 82 15.51 8.87 -1.28
CA GLY A 82 15.13 10.23 -1.68
C GLY A 82 13.62 10.53 -1.68
N TYR A 83 12.76 9.54 -1.35
CA TYR A 83 11.31 9.64 -1.56
C TYR A 83 10.54 9.16 -0.31
N PRO A 84 10.31 10.04 0.69
CA PRO A 84 9.72 9.66 1.98
C PRO A 84 8.40 8.90 1.90
N ALA A 85 7.49 9.30 1.01
CA ALA A 85 6.20 8.63 0.82
C ALA A 85 6.34 7.20 0.26
N ARG A 86 7.31 6.99 -0.65
CA ARG A 86 7.64 5.67 -1.18
C ARG A 86 8.29 4.79 -0.12
N LEU A 87 9.15 5.36 0.70
CA LEU A 87 9.75 4.68 1.84
C LEU A 87 8.69 4.26 2.86
N PHE A 88 7.73 5.14 3.16
CA PHE A 88 6.58 4.83 4.01
C PHE A 88 5.79 3.64 3.45
N ALA A 89 5.38 3.68 2.17
CA ALA A 89 4.62 2.60 1.55
C ALA A 89 5.35 1.26 1.61
N ALA A 90 6.62 1.23 1.22
CA ALA A 90 7.44 0.03 1.24
C ALA A 90 7.61 -0.53 2.66
N ARG A 91 7.92 0.32 3.65
CA ARG A 91 8.08 -0.10 5.05
C ARG A 91 6.78 -0.61 5.65
N LEU A 92 5.65 0.06 5.37
CA LEU A 92 4.35 -0.34 5.88
C LEU A 92 3.94 -1.72 5.34
N VAL A 93 4.06 -1.93 4.03
CA VAL A 93 3.76 -3.22 3.41
C VAL A 93 4.71 -4.32 3.92
N THR A 94 6.00 -4.01 4.08
CA THR A 94 6.99 -4.95 4.63
C THR A 94 6.62 -5.37 6.05
N ALA A 95 6.36 -4.40 6.92
CA ALA A 95 5.99 -4.64 8.31
C ALA A 95 4.70 -5.46 8.39
N TYR A 96 3.69 -5.09 7.61
CA TYR A 96 2.41 -5.82 7.57
C TYR A 96 2.61 -7.27 7.13
N ALA A 97 3.37 -7.50 6.06
CA ALA A 97 3.62 -8.84 5.54
C ALA A 97 4.42 -9.73 6.51
N ASN A 98 5.35 -9.14 7.25
CA ASN A 98 6.12 -9.82 8.30
C ASN A 98 5.36 -9.92 9.63
N ARG A 99 4.08 -9.51 9.69
CA ARG A 99 3.24 -9.48 10.90
C ARG A 99 3.81 -8.62 12.04
N ASP A 100 4.61 -7.62 11.70
CA ASP A 100 5.15 -6.63 12.64
C ASP A 100 4.10 -5.53 12.89
N HIS A 101 3.12 -5.86 13.73
CA HIS A 101 1.99 -4.97 14.04
C HIS A 101 2.41 -3.70 14.79
N ASP A 102 3.48 -3.77 15.59
CA ASP A 102 4.00 -2.62 16.33
C ASP A 102 4.60 -1.60 15.35
N HIS A 103 5.38 -2.06 14.38
CA HIS A 103 5.95 -1.19 13.35
C HIS A 103 4.89 -0.62 12.42
N VAL A 104 3.86 -1.39 12.03
CA VAL A 104 2.70 -0.85 11.30
C VAL A 104 2.04 0.28 12.08
N THR A 105 1.82 0.09 13.38
CA THR A 105 1.19 1.10 14.24
C THR A 105 2.06 2.35 14.36
N ALA A 106 3.38 2.19 14.52
CA ALA A 106 4.33 3.30 14.60
C ALA A 106 4.39 4.12 13.30
N LEU A 107 4.40 3.47 12.13
CA LEU A 107 4.40 4.16 10.83
C LEU A 107 3.11 4.96 10.62
N VAL A 108 1.96 4.37 10.95
CA VAL A 108 0.67 5.06 10.83
C VAL A 108 0.59 6.24 11.81
N ALA A 109 1.05 6.06 13.05
CA ALA A 109 1.12 7.15 14.01
C ALA A 109 2.02 8.30 13.53
N ALA A 110 3.17 7.98 12.91
CA ALA A 110 4.04 8.97 12.31
C ALA A 110 3.35 9.72 11.16
N ALA A 111 2.66 9.02 10.24
CA ALA A 111 1.88 9.64 9.17
C ALA A 111 0.72 10.51 9.71
N ALA A 112 0.09 10.10 10.82
CA ALA A 112 -0.94 10.89 11.51
C ALA A 112 -0.38 12.15 12.17
N GLY A 113 0.91 12.17 12.54
CA GLY A 113 1.61 13.34 13.07
C GLY A 113 2.18 14.28 11.99
N ALA A 114 2.28 13.82 10.75
CA ALA A 114 2.76 14.62 9.62
C ALA A 114 1.76 15.69 9.18
N SER A 115 2.22 16.65 8.36
CA SER A 115 1.35 17.63 7.74
C SER A 115 0.30 16.96 6.85
N ARG A 116 -0.80 17.67 6.55
CA ARG A 116 -1.87 17.15 5.71
C ARG A 116 -1.37 16.71 4.33
N ASP A 117 -0.48 17.50 3.73
CA ASP A 117 0.03 17.25 2.38
C ASP A 117 0.97 16.04 2.36
N GLU A 118 1.88 15.93 3.34
CA GLU A 118 2.76 14.76 3.49
C GLU A 118 1.97 13.47 3.75
N ARG A 119 0.90 13.58 4.53
CA ARG A 119 -0.01 12.47 4.81
C ARG A 119 -0.76 12.05 3.56
N ALA A 120 -1.39 12.99 2.85
CA ALA A 120 -2.10 12.70 1.60
C ALA A 120 -1.17 12.02 0.58
N GLU A 121 0.04 12.56 0.40
CA GLU A 121 1.06 11.99 -0.48
C GLU A 121 1.46 10.56 -0.05
N SER A 122 1.65 10.34 1.25
CA SER A 122 1.97 9.00 1.79
C SER A 122 0.86 7.98 1.54
N LEU A 123 -0.40 8.38 1.69
CA LEU A 123 -1.55 7.51 1.41
C LEU A 123 -1.69 7.24 -0.09
N ARG A 124 -1.55 8.27 -0.94
CA ARG A 124 -1.57 8.17 -2.40
C ARG A 124 -0.50 7.20 -2.90
N VAL A 125 0.73 7.36 -2.43
CA VAL A 125 1.84 6.48 -2.80
C VAL A 125 1.63 5.05 -2.28
N LEU A 126 1.05 4.87 -1.08
CA LEU A 126 0.73 3.54 -0.58
C LEU A 126 -0.29 2.81 -1.47
N VAL A 127 -1.38 3.48 -1.87
CA VAL A 127 -2.42 2.88 -2.72
C VAL A 127 -1.88 2.54 -4.10
N THR A 128 -1.17 3.47 -4.74
CA THR A 128 -0.57 3.25 -6.06
C THR A 128 0.53 2.16 -6.02
N TYR A 129 1.29 2.08 -4.92
CA TYR A 129 2.24 1.00 -4.69
C TYR A 129 1.57 -0.37 -4.62
N ALA A 130 0.44 -0.49 -3.89
CA ALA A 130 -0.33 -1.73 -3.81
C ALA A 130 -0.90 -2.13 -5.19
N ALA A 131 -1.55 -1.20 -5.89
CA ALA A 131 -2.08 -1.45 -7.24
C ALA A 131 -0.99 -1.85 -8.24
N GLY A 132 0.21 -1.24 -8.15
CA GLY A 132 1.35 -1.61 -8.97
C GLY A 132 1.87 -3.03 -8.70
N LEU A 133 1.82 -3.49 -7.45
CA LEU A 133 2.14 -4.89 -7.12
C LEU A 133 1.07 -5.85 -7.68
N ASP A 134 -0.21 -5.52 -7.54
CA ASP A 134 -1.30 -6.34 -8.09
C ASP A 134 -1.25 -6.45 -9.61
N ALA A 135 -0.99 -5.35 -10.33
CA ALA A 135 -0.81 -5.37 -11.78
C ALA A 135 0.34 -6.31 -12.20
N ARG A 136 1.47 -6.26 -11.48
CA ARG A 136 2.61 -7.16 -11.72
C ARG A 136 2.25 -8.62 -11.43
N ALA A 137 1.50 -8.87 -10.35
CA ALA A 137 1.04 -10.21 -10.00
C ALA A 137 0.09 -10.78 -11.07
N ALA A 138 -0.86 -9.98 -11.56
CA ALA A 138 -1.79 -10.35 -12.61
C ALA A 138 -1.06 -10.71 -13.91
N HIS A 139 -0.05 -9.91 -14.32
CA HIS A 139 0.75 -10.20 -15.51
C HIS A 139 1.54 -11.51 -15.41
N ARG A 140 1.95 -11.92 -14.20
CA ARG A 140 2.62 -13.21 -13.98
C ARG A 140 1.68 -14.40 -14.14
N ILE A 141 0.40 -14.24 -13.78
CA ILE A 141 -0.61 -15.30 -13.89
C ILE A 141 -1.09 -15.43 -15.34
N ASN A 142 -1.28 -14.30 -16.02
CA ASN A 142 -1.71 -14.24 -17.42
C ASN A 142 -0.62 -13.56 -18.26
N PRO A 143 0.50 -14.23 -18.54
CA PRO A 143 1.44 -13.73 -19.53
C PRO A 143 0.68 -13.71 -20.86
N THR A 144 0.38 -12.53 -21.37
CA THR A 144 -0.12 -12.38 -22.74
C THR A 144 0.89 -13.08 -23.67
N GLU A 145 0.48 -14.19 -24.28
CA GLU A 145 1.24 -14.87 -25.32
C GLU A 145 1.55 -13.88 -26.44
N GLY A 146 2.83 -13.81 -26.85
CA GLY A 146 3.22 -13.31 -28.16
C GLY A 146 3.99 -12.00 -28.19
N THR A 147 5.32 -12.10 -28.05
CA THR A 147 6.26 -11.49 -28.99
C THR A 147 7.56 -12.28 -28.92
N HIS A 148 7.53 -13.46 -29.54
CA HIS A 148 8.73 -13.98 -30.17
C HIS A 148 8.88 -13.18 -31.47
N ASP A 149 9.75 -12.17 -31.44
CA ASP A 149 10.35 -11.68 -32.67
C ASP A 149 11.69 -12.40 -32.83
N GLU A 150 11.77 -13.14 -33.94
CA GLU A 150 12.98 -13.73 -34.52
C GLU A 150 13.99 -12.65 -34.95
#